data_AF-A0A167PCQ5-F1
#
_entry.id   AF-A0A167PCQ5-F1
#
_cell.length_a   1.000
_cell.length_b   1.000
_cell.length_c   1.000
_cell.angle_alpha   90.00
_cell.angle_beta   90.00
_cell.angle_gamma   90.00
#
_symmetry.space_group_name_H-M   'P 1'
#
loop_
_entity.id
_entity.type
_entity.pdbx_description
1 polymer ?
#
loop_
_entity_poly.entity_id
_entity_poly.type
_entity_poly.pdbx_seq_one_letter_code
_entity_poly.pdbx_strand_id
1 'polypeptide(L)'
;MATQTSTQTATSQGSSLHLPNEPPYVDVKLNYYAGTVDGSKPYNYITPDPSGKIPSKNWTPQPYPARITNLRGREADVNIDQTGFAFVRAPTKEVQFEDSEEALAAYYQETIDLLKQHTGAEKAVIFDHTIRRKRAEPTPDTPATRQPVPQVHVDQTPDSALARVYRHLPEEEAERRSKRRFQIINVWRPIGAPAYDMPLALADGRTVKPGNLVPSTLRYPDRDGETMLIDYSPEYEWYYVRGLGVDEAALIKCYDSAPQEGGSKFTPHTAFEDPTTPEWAKPRQSIELRALNAYQYAREYLAERHKLELLLRPSVPLGDGVSSEPVIVHPQYLHSNRALPPFLADRDRTRIDPPRQSCEGDLGAERDPFLLLGERVRVHLVVLRALEVRLELLRAVRLGVGAEGLPGARAVEDAFILLAVLMRAVEGNVVGTRLEQRQLALLLLRHG
;
A
#
# COMPACT_ATOMS: atom_id res chain seq x y z
N MET A 1 49.76 18.78 40.21
CA MET A 1 49.34 18.79 38.79
C MET A 1 48.68 17.46 38.52
N ALA A 2 47.34 17.42 38.44
CA ALA A 2 46.57 16.23 38.11
C ALA A 2 45.81 16.53 36.82
N THR A 3 46.15 15.83 35.76
CA THR A 3 45.61 15.99 34.41
C THR A 3 44.25 15.31 34.34
N GLN A 4 43.18 16.09 34.09
CA GLN A 4 41.85 15.55 33.81
C GLN A 4 41.76 15.19 32.33
N THR A 5 41.57 13.91 32.04
CA THR A 5 41.25 13.40 30.70
C THR A 5 39.73 13.44 30.55
N SER A 6 39.22 14.33 29.70
CA SER A 6 37.82 14.38 29.28
C SER A 6 37.62 13.37 28.15
N THR A 7 36.91 12.28 28.44
CA THR A 7 36.41 11.33 27.44
C THR A 7 35.14 11.93 26.83
N GLN A 8 35.21 12.41 25.59
CA GLN A 8 34.01 12.73 24.82
C GLN A 8 33.42 11.45 24.25
N THR A 9 32.27 11.06 24.80
CA THR A 9 31.40 10.02 24.27
C THR A 9 30.81 10.51 22.96
N ALA A 10 31.24 9.93 21.83
CA ALA A 10 30.64 10.19 20.53
C ALA A 10 29.26 9.54 20.48
N THR A 11 28.20 10.35 20.62
CA THR A 11 26.84 9.95 20.28
C THR A 11 26.74 9.75 18.77
N SER A 12 26.51 8.52 18.34
CA SER A 12 26.19 8.17 16.95
C SER A 12 24.81 8.72 16.58
N GLN A 13 24.76 9.96 16.09
CA GLN A 13 23.60 10.43 15.35
C GLN A 13 23.72 9.90 13.92
N GLY A 14 22.79 9.02 13.53
CA GLY A 14 22.61 8.60 12.15
C GLY A 14 22.13 9.80 11.33
N SER A 15 23.06 10.58 10.80
CA SER A 15 22.79 11.58 9.79
C SER A 15 22.91 10.90 8.42
N SER A 16 21.88 11.01 7.59
CA SER A 16 22.03 10.79 6.15
C SER A 16 23.21 11.64 5.67
N LEU A 17 24.32 10.98 5.30
CA LEU A 17 25.50 11.63 4.74
C LEU A 17 25.14 12.11 3.33
N HIS A 18 24.46 13.25 3.24
CA HIS A 18 24.32 13.99 2.00
C HIS A 18 25.68 14.56 1.61
N LEU A 19 26.15 14.25 0.41
CA LEU A 19 27.36 14.87 -0.09
C LEU A 19 27.03 16.26 -0.67
N PRO A 20 27.84 17.29 -0.41
CA PRO A 20 27.69 18.54 -1.13
C PRO A 20 27.87 18.30 -2.63
N ASN A 21 26.98 18.86 -3.45
CA ASN A 21 26.97 18.74 -4.92
C ASN A 21 26.71 17.32 -5.46
N GLU A 22 25.64 16.67 -5.00
CA GLU A 22 25.21 15.42 -5.64
C GLU A 22 24.81 15.66 -7.11
N PRO A 23 25.20 14.76 -8.03
CA PRO A 23 24.79 14.86 -9.41
C PRO A 23 23.25 14.75 -9.50
N PRO A 24 22.57 15.59 -10.29
CA PRO A 24 21.12 15.54 -10.45
C PRO A 24 20.67 14.29 -11.23
N TYR A 25 21.57 13.69 -11.99
CA TYR A 25 21.38 12.45 -12.73
C TYR A 25 22.74 11.81 -13.05
N VAL A 26 22.71 10.56 -13.48
CA VAL A 26 23.86 9.84 -14.05
C VAL A 26 23.48 9.24 -15.40
N ASP A 27 24.43 9.26 -16.33
CA ASP A 27 24.29 8.62 -17.65
C ASP A 27 25.05 7.28 -17.61
N VAL A 28 24.33 6.17 -17.79
CA VAL A 28 24.86 4.81 -17.69
C VAL A 28 24.34 3.94 -18.81
N LYS A 29 24.76 2.67 -18.84
CA LYS A 29 24.14 1.64 -19.68
C LYS A 29 23.38 0.66 -18.79
N LEU A 30 22.10 0.44 -19.09
CA LEU A 30 21.28 -0.58 -18.44
C LEU A 30 21.08 -1.77 -19.38
N ASN A 31 21.07 -2.96 -18.81
CA ASN A 31 20.96 -4.20 -19.55
C ASN A 31 19.49 -4.60 -19.73
N TYR A 32 19.03 -4.68 -20.97
CA TYR A 32 17.67 -5.07 -21.36
C TYR A 32 17.66 -6.45 -22.02
N TYR A 33 16.48 -7.05 -22.12
CA TYR A 33 16.29 -8.22 -22.97
C TYR A 33 16.26 -7.79 -24.44
N ALA A 34 16.78 -8.68 -25.30
CA ALA A 34 16.98 -8.43 -26.72
C ALA A 34 16.57 -9.62 -27.59
N GLY A 35 15.61 -10.42 -27.11
CA GLY A 35 15.18 -11.62 -27.79
C GLY A 35 15.99 -12.88 -27.44
N THR A 36 15.47 -14.01 -27.93
CA THR A 36 16.15 -15.31 -27.99
C THR A 36 16.54 -15.57 -29.45
N VAL A 37 17.60 -16.36 -29.68
CA VAL A 37 18.11 -16.64 -31.04
C VAL A 37 17.06 -17.34 -31.92
N ASP A 38 16.25 -18.20 -31.32
CA ASP A 38 15.24 -19.02 -31.98
C ASP A 38 13.80 -18.51 -31.80
N GLY A 39 13.61 -17.37 -31.16
CA GLY A 39 12.28 -16.83 -30.82
C GLY A 39 11.53 -17.62 -29.75
N SER A 40 12.17 -18.59 -29.09
CA SER A 40 11.57 -19.34 -27.99
C SER A 40 11.32 -18.44 -26.78
N LYS A 41 10.41 -18.87 -25.89
CA LYS A 41 10.16 -18.18 -24.62
C LYS A 41 11.47 -18.10 -23.80
N PRO A 42 11.85 -16.92 -23.27
CA PRO A 42 13.06 -16.80 -22.49
C PRO A 42 12.96 -17.58 -21.18
N TYR A 43 14.05 -18.22 -20.76
CA TYR A 43 14.16 -18.86 -19.47
C TYR A 43 15.48 -18.55 -18.78
N ASN A 44 15.49 -18.70 -17.45
CA ASN A 44 16.68 -18.66 -16.61
C ASN A 44 16.60 -19.78 -15.58
N TYR A 45 17.70 -20.48 -15.32
CA TYR A 45 17.84 -21.38 -14.17
C TYR A 45 18.26 -20.59 -12.94
N ILE A 46 17.58 -20.81 -11.81
CA ILE A 46 17.95 -20.14 -10.55
C ILE A 46 19.29 -20.63 -10.00
N THR A 47 19.63 -21.89 -10.26
CA THR A 47 20.91 -22.50 -9.92
C THR A 47 21.53 -22.98 -11.22
N PRO A 48 22.70 -22.46 -11.63
CA PRO A 48 23.39 -22.93 -12.82
C PRO A 48 23.69 -24.43 -12.75
N ASP A 49 23.68 -25.10 -13.90
CA ASP A 49 24.09 -26.50 -14.01
C ASP A 49 25.57 -26.64 -13.57
N PRO A 50 25.87 -27.45 -12.53
CA PRO A 50 27.25 -27.63 -12.06
C PRO A 50 28.20 -28.16 -13.13
N SER A 51 27.68 -28.87 -14.15
CA SER A 51 28.50 -29.39 -15.25
C SER A 51 28.80 -28.36 -16.34
N GLY A 52 28.10 -27.22 -16.34
CA GLY A 52 28.23 -26.16 -17.34
C GLY A 52 27.73 -26.55 -18.74
N LYS A 53 27.12 -27.73 -18.90
CA LYS A 53 26.67 -28.25 -20.21
C LYS A 53 25.32 -27.66 -20.61
N ILE A 54 24.49 -27.32 -19.64
CA ILE A 54 23.20 -26.68 -19.88
C ILE A 54 23.38 -25.17 -19.67
N PRO A 55 23.14 -24.34 -20.71
CA PRO A 55 23.14 -22.90 -20.56
C PRO A 55 22.19 -22.46 -19.45
N SER A 56 22.65 -21.57 -18.57
CA SER A 56 21.82 -21.04 -17.47
C SER A 56 20.63 -20.21 -17.97
N LYS A 57 20.65 -19.79 -19.24
CA LYS A 57 19.60 -19.03 -19.93
C LYS A 57 19.72 -19.17 -21.45
N ASN A 58 18.63 -18.91 -22.19
CA ASN A 58 18.58 -18.92 -23.66
C ASN A 58 18.55 -17.51 -24.31
N TRP A 59 18.79 -16.47 -23.53
CA TRP A 59 18.80 -15.08 -23.99
C TRP A 59 20.01 -14.35 -23.42
N THR A 60 20.40 -13.26 -24.07
CA THR A 60 21.56 -12.46 -23.66
C THR A 60 21.13 -11.04 -23.34
N PRO A 61 21.61 -10.45 -22.23
CA PRO A 61 21.39 -9.03 -21.95
C PRO A 61 22.04 -8.15 -23.01
N GLN A 62 21.35 -7.06 -23.40
CA GLN A 62 21.90 -6.05 -24.29
C GLN A 62 21.93 -4.69 -23.58
N PRO A 63 23.10 -4.00 -23.54
CA PRO A 63 23.22 -2.72 -22.89
C PRO A 63 22.66 -1.59 -23.77
N TYR A 64 21.82 -0.74 -23.19
CA TYR A 64 21.30 0.49 -23.81
C TYR A 64 21.56 1.71 -22.92
N PRO A 65 21.82 2.89 -23.50
CA PRO A 65 22.01 4.11 -22.72
C PRO A 65 20.75 4.45 -21.92
N ALA A 66 20.94 4.92 -20.69
CA ALA A 66 19.87 5.42 -19.84
C ALA A 66 20.38 6.58 -18.99
N ARG A 67 19.53 7.61 -18.83
CA ARG A 67 19.73 8.66 -17.84
C ARG A 67 18.89 8.33 -16.61
N ILE A 68 19.54 8.24 -15.45
CA ILE A 68 18.89 7.93 -14.18
C ILE A 68 18.89 9.18 -13.31
N THR A 69 17.71 9.71 -13.00
CA THR A 69 17.52 10.91 -12.20
C THR A 69 17.75 10.63 -10.72
N ASN A 70 18.61 11.40 -10.06
CA ASN A 70 18.79 11.34 -8.62
C ASN A 70 17.63 12.07 -7.92
N LEU A 71 16.91 11.35 -7.08
CA LEU A 71 15.79 11.83 -6.28
C LEU A 71 16.18 12.25 -4.87
N ARG A 72 17.47 12.25 -4.52
CA ARG A 72 17.89 12.66 -3.19
C ARG A 72 17.38 14.08 -2.86
N GLY A 73 16.63 14.23 -1.77
CA GLY A 73 15.94 15.47 -1.38
C GLY A 73 14.60 15.74 -2.09
N ARG A 74 14.18 14.84 -3.00
CA ARG A 74 12.94 14.87 -3.80
C ARG A 74 12.21 13.52 -3.73
N GLU A 75 12.44 12.74 -2.68
CA GLU A 75 11.87 11.42 -2.50
C GLU A 75 10.33 11.45 -2.43
N ALA A 76 9.75 12.60 -2.05
CA ALA A 76 8.31 12.83 -2.00
C ALA A 76 7.65 13.05 -3.37
N ASP A 77 8.43 13.26 -4.44
CA ASP A 77 7.92 13.46 -5.81
C ASP A 77 7.38 12.16 -6.42
N VAL A 78 7.68 11.02 -5.80
CA VAL A 78 7.30 9.68 -6.25
C VAL A 78 6.47 8.95 -5.19
N ASN A 79 5.61 8.03 -5.62
CA ASN A 79 4.84 7.20 -4.69
C ASN A 79 4.46 5.85 -5.29
N ILE A 80 4.15 4.91 -4.40
CA ILE A 80 3.88 3.51 -4.76
C ILE A 80 2.73 3.36 -5.75
N ASP A 81 1.68 4.19 -5.67
CA ASP A 81 0.49 4.05 -6.50
C ASP A 81 0.70 4.60 -7.92
N GLN A 82 1.34 5.76 -8.05
CA GLN A 82 1.58 6.41 -9.34
C GLN A 82 2.80 5.85 -10.05
N THR A 83 4.01 6.02 -9.50
CA THR A 83 5.26 5.63 -10.18
C THR A 83 5.59 4.15 -9.99
N GLY A 84 5.03 3.53 -8.95
CA GLY A 84 5.30 2.13 -8.60
C GLY A 84 6.38 1.97 -7.54
N PHE A 85 6.99 3.05 -7.07
CA PHE A 85 7.98 2.99 -5.99
C PHE A 85 7.90 4.19 -5.07
N ALA A 86 8.39 4.01 -3.85
CA ALA A 86 8.51 5.08 -2.86
C ALA A 86 9.77 4.88 -2.02
N PHE A 87 10.30 5.97 -1.47
CA PHE A 87 11.39 5.90 -0.49
C PHE A 87 10.85 6.39 0.86
N VAL A 88 11.16 5.64 1.91
CA VAL A 88 10.64 5.91 3.25
C VAL A 88 11.76 5.87 4.25
N ARG A 89 11.69 6.76 5.24
CA ARG A 89 12.52 6.66 6.43
C ARG A 89 11.90 5.63 7.36
N ALA A 90 12.61 4.54 7.57
CA ALA A 90 12.16 3.40 8.36
C ALA A 90 13.33 2.88 9.21
N PRO A 91 13.72 3.56 10.30
CA PRO A 91 14.79 3.09 11.15
C PRO A 91 14.47 1.69 11.70
N THR A 92 15.48 0.82 11.74
CA THR A 92 15.36 -0.55 12.26
C THR A 92 16.47 -0.82 13.25
N LYS A 93 16.25 -1.75 14.18
CA LYS A 93 17.30 -2.23 15.09
C LYS A 93 18.29 -3.15 14.39
N GLU A 94 17.87 -3.80 13.29
CA GLU A 94 18.67 -4.78 12.57
C GLU A 94 19.40 -4.14 11.39
N VAL A 95 20.70 -3.93 11.54
CA VAL A 95 21.51 -3.22 10.52
C VAL A 95 22.54 -4.10 9.81
N GLN A 96 22.90 -5.27 10.36
CA GLN A 96 23.91 -6.16 9.76
C GLN A 96 23.34 -7.50 9.27
N PHE A 97 22.24 -7.98 9.86
CA PHE A 97 21.61 -9.28 9.57
C PHE A 97 22.64 -10.43 9.57
N GLU A 98 23.21 -10.70 10.75
CA GLU A 98 24.22 -11.73 11.04
C GLU A 98 23.55 -13.06 11.51
N ASP A 99 22.64 -13.59 10.71
CA ASP A 99 22.05 -14.95 10.83
C ASP A 99 21.31 -15.30 12.16
N SER A 100 20.71 -14.33 12.86
CA SER A 100 19.72 -14.65 13.91
C SER A 100 18.31 -14.75 13.32
N GLU A 101 17.64 -15.89 13.55
CA GLU A 101 16.24 -16.09 13.18
C GLU A 101 15.30 -15.11 13.90
N GLU A 102 15.61 -14.79 15.15
CA GLU A 102 14.84 -13.85 15.96
C GLU A 102 14.95 -12.41 15.44
N ALA A 103 16.16 -11.98 15.07
CA ALA A 103 16.40 -10.68 14.43
C ALA A 103 15.60 -10.57 13.12
N LEU A 104 15.64 -11.62 12.29
CA LEU A 104 14.91 -11.66 11.03
C LEU A 104 13.40 -11.63 11.25
N ALA A 105 12.88 -12.36 12.23
CA ALA A 105 11.46 -12.35 12.58
C ALA A 105 11.00 -10.98 13.09
N ALA A 106 11.81 -10.29 13.91
CA ALA A 106 11.54 -8.93 14.35
C ALA A 106 11.49 -7.95 13.15
N TYR A 107 12.47 -8.05 12.24
CA TYR A 107 12.50 -7.22 11.04
C TYR A 107 11.33 -7.50 10.08
N TYR A 108 10.86 -8.74 9.99
CA TYR A 108 9.65 -9.07 9.24
C TYR A 108 8.44 -8.34 9.80
N GLN A 109 8.30 -8.31 11.13
CA GLN A 109 7.19 -7.61 11.77
C GLN A 109 7.27 -6.09 11.54
N GLU A 110 8.45 -5.50 11.71
CA GLU A 110 8.68 -4.07 11.38
C GLU A 110 8.30 -3.76 9.92
N THR A 111 8.66 -4.65 8.99
CA THR A 111 8.36 -4.49 7.56
C THR A 111 6.87 -4.65 7.26
N ILE A 112 6.18 -5.59 7.92
CA ILE A 112 4.72 -5.78 7.80
C ILE A 112 4.00 -4.49 8.22
N ASP A 113 4.40 -3.92 9.36
CA ASP A 113 3.77 -2.71 9.88
C ASP A 113 4.04 -1.50 8.98
N LEU A 114 5.28 -1.37 8.48
CA LEU A 114 5.65 -0.37 7.47
C LEU A 114 4.77 -0.47 6.21
N LEU A 115 4.62 -1.68 5.66
CA LEU A 115 3.82 -1.91 4.47
C LEU A 115 2.35 -1.57 4.71
N LYS A 116 1.77 -1.99 5.83
CA LYS A 116 0.38 -1.67 6.17
C LYS A 116 0.18 -0.15 6.31
N GLN A 117 1.12 0.54 6.94
CA GLN A 117 1.07 2.00 7.11
C GLN A 117 1.12 2.74 5.76
N HIS A 118 2.02 2.35 4.86
CA HIS A 118 2.24 3.07 3.61
C HIS A 118 1.28 2.69 2.48
N THR A 119 0.65 1.52 2.58
CA THR A 119 -0.23 1.01 1.51
C THR A 119 -1.70 0.97 1.90
N GLY A 120 -2.01 0.98 3.21
CA GLY A 120 -3.37 0.75 3.71
C GLY A 120 -3.81 -0.71 3.64
N ALA A 121 -2.89 -1.64 3.38
CA ALA A 121 -3.18 -3.07 3.38
C ALA A 121 -3.68 -3.52 4.77
N GLU A 122 -4.67 -4.40 4.76
CA GLU A 122 -5.19 -5.03 5.99
C GLU A 122 -4.17 -6.04 6.52
N LYS A 123 -3.57 -6.79 5.59
CA LYS A 123 -2.62 -7.87 5.86
C LYS A 123 -1.44 -7.76 4.89
N ALA A 124 -0.24 -7.93 5.42
CA ALA A 124 0.96 -8.15 4.63
C ALA A 124 1.57 -9.49 5.07
N VAL A 125 2.02 -10.30 4.11
CA VAL A 125 2.66 -11.60 4.36
C VAL A 125 4.02 -11.60 3.68
N ILE A 126 5.09 -11.60 4.47
CA ILE A 126 6.45 -11.81 3.96
C ILE A 126 6.56 -13.28 3.57
N PHE A 127 6.86 -13.55 2.30
CA PHE A 127 6.94 -14.91 1.79
C PHE A 127 8.33 -15.33 1.31
N ASP A 128 9.23 -14.37 1.19
CA ASP A 128 10.60 -14.58 0.77
C ASP A 128 11.45 -13.38 1.19
N HIS A 129 12.73 -13.61 1.41
CA HIS A 129 13.71 -12.54 1.55
C HIS A 129 14.99 -12.94 0.83
N THR A 130 15.79 -11.95 0.47
CA THR A 130 17.07 -12.18 -0.18
C THR A 130 18.08 -11.16 0.29
N ILE A 131 19.23 -11.64 0.76
CA ILE A 131 20.39 -10.80 1.04
C ILE A 131 21.34 -10.87 -0.16
N ARG A 132 21.77 -9.72 -0.65
CA ARG A 132 22.77 -9.59 -1.73
C ARG A 132 23.97 -8.83 -1.22
N ARG A 133 25.17 -9.38 -1.44
CA ARG A 133 26.45 -8.76 -1.05
C ARG A 133 27.36 -8.73 -2.26
N LYS A 134 27.84 -7.54 -2.66
CA LYS A 134 28.83 -7.42 -3.72
C LYS A 134 30.15 -7.98 -3.23
N ARG A 135 30.71 -8.94 -3.96
CA ARG A 135 32.02 -9.54 -3.67
C ARG A 135 32.93 -9.34 -4.87
N ALA A 136 34.22 -9.11 -4.62
CA ALA A 136 35.22 -8.92 -5.67
C ALA A 136 35.43 -10.20 -6.50
N GLU A 137 35.45 -11.35 -5.85
CA GLU A 137 35.63 -12.64 -6.52
C GLU A 137 34.32 -13.18 -7.08
N PRO A 138 34.34 -13.81 -8.28
CA PRO A 138 33.20 -14.54 -8.81
C PRO A 138 32.80 -15.66 -7.85
N THR A 139 31.62 -15.54 -7.25
CA THR A 139 31.03 -16.59 -6.43
C THR A 139 29.90 -17.27 -7.20
N PRO A 140 29.68 -18.58 -7.04
CA PRO A 140 28.49 -19.25 -7.58
C PRO A 140 27.22 -18.51 -7.16
N ASP A 141 26.18 -18.46 -7.98
CA ASP A 141 24.92 -17.83 -7.59
C ASP A 141 24.11 -18.80 -6.72
N THR A 142 24.26 -18.66 -5.40
CA THR A 142 23.53 -19.44 -4.38
C THR A 142 22.88 -18.47 -3.40
N PRO A 143 21.87 -18.88 -2.61
CA PRO A 143 21.25 -18.02 -1.62
C PRO A 143 22.23 -17.27 -0.70
N ALA A 144 23.37 -17.90 -0.34
CA ALA A 144 24.39 -17.29 0.51
C ALA A 144 25.32 -16.31 -0.24
N THR A 145 25.45 -16.45 -1.56
CA THR A 145 26.46 -15.79 -2.38
C THR A 145 25.88 -14.84 -3.44
N ARG A 146 24.57 -14.56 -3.38
CA ARG A 146 23.88 -13.68 -4.34
C ARG A 146 24.55 -12.30 -4.45
N GLN A 147 24.78 -11.90 -5.68
CA GLN A 147 25.33 -10.60 -6.07
C GLN A 147 24.19 -9.65 -6.48
N PRO A 148 24.43 -8.33 -6.56
CA PRO A 148 23.54 -7.41 -7.27
C PRO A 148 23.19 -7.88 -8.69
N VAL A 149 21.96 -7.63 -9.15
CA VAL A 149 21.48 -8.07 -10.48
C VAL A 149 21.49 -6.89 -11.45
N PRO A 150 22.48 -6.80 -12.36
CA PRO A 150 22.53 -5.76 -13.40
C PRO A 150 21.75 -6.21 -14.64
N GLN A 151 20.47 -6.53 -14.46
CA GLN A 151 19.52 -6.84 -15.52
C GLN A 151 18.22 -6.11 -15.21
N VAL A 152 17.63 -5.42 -16.18
CA VAL A 152 16.30 -4.83 -16.01
C VAL A 152 15.25 -5.94 -16.00
N HIS A 153 14.45 -5.99 -14.95
CA HIS A 153 13.42 -7.00 -14.74
C HIS A 153 12.27 -6.50 -13.87
N VAL A 154 11.18 -7.27 -13.85
CA VAL A 154 10.12 -7.23 -12.83
C VAL A 154 9.98 -8.63 -12.25
N ASP A 155 9.87 -8.73 -10.93
CA ASP A 155 9.89 -10.00 -10.19
C ASP A 155 8.69 -10.92 -10.44
N GLN A 156 7.56 -10.39 -10.90
CA GLN A 156 6.32 -11.16 -11.02
C GLN A 156 5.58 -10.83 -12.32
N THR A 157 5.20 -11.85 -13.07
CA THR A 157 4.07 -11.79 -14.00
C THR A 157 2.73 -11.77 -13.25
N PRO A 158 1.61 -11.37 -13.89
CA PRO A 158 0.28 -11.49 -13.28
C PRO A 158 -0.03 -12.88 -12.72
N ASP A 159 0.29 -13.93 -13.48
CA ASP A 159 0.01 -15.32 -13.10
C ASP A 159 0.89 -15.78 -11.94
N SER A 160 2.18 -15.43 -11.97
CA SER A 160 3.08 -15.73 -10.84
C SER A 160 2.68 -14.97 -9.56
N ALA A 161 2.20 -13.73 -9.69
CA ALA A 161 1.70 -12.95 -8.57
C ALA A 161 0.43 -13.56 -7.97
N LEU A 162 -0.50 -14.00 -8.82
CA LEU A 162 -1.70 -14.72 -8.38
C LEU A 162 -1.33 -16.05 -7.69
N ALA A 163 -0.36 -16.78 -8.23
CA ALA A 163 0.13 -18.01 -7.61
C ALA A 163 0.72 -17.76 -6.20
N ARG A 164 1.30 -16.59 -5.94
CA ARG A 164 1.75 -16.19 -4.58
C ARG A 164 0.59 -16.04 -3.61
N VAL A 165 -0.58 -15.57 -4.07
CA VAL A 165 -1.80 -15.48 -3.24
C VAL A 165 -2.18 -16.86 -2.72
N TYR A 166 -2.30 -17.84 -3.62
CA TYR A 166 -2.68 -19.21 -3.26
C TYR A 166 -1.62 -19.99 -2.49
N ARG A 167 -0.34 -19.66 -2.69
CA ARG A 167 0.76 -20.34 -2.00
C ARG A 167 0.96 -19.85 -0.57
N HIS A 168 0.72 -18.57 -0.30
CA HIS A 168 1.12 -17.92 0.95
C HIS A 168 -0.04 -17.49 1.84
N LEU A 169 -1.28 -17.81 1.42
CA LEU A 169 -2.47 -17.62 2.23
C LEU A 169 -3.19 -18.96 2.41
N PRO A 170 -3.94 -19.14 3.51
CA PRO A 170 -4.88 -20.26 3.65
C PRO A 170 -5.85 -20.29 2.46
N GLU A 171 -6.22 -21.48 2.00
CA GLU A 171 -7.01 -21.69 0.77
C GLU A 171 -8.28 -20.83 0.70
N GLU A 172 -9.09 -20.83 1.76
CA GLU A 172 -10.32 -20.02 1.85
C GLU A 172 -10.03 -18.51 1.78
N GLU A 173 -8.96 -18.06 2.44
CA GLU A 173 -8.54 -16.66 2.42
C GLU A 173 -7.99 -16.27 1.04
N ALA A 174 -7.24 -17.15 0.38
CA ALA A 174 -6.71 -16.97 -0.95
C ALA A 174 -7.82 -16.81 -1.99
N GLU A 175 -8.82 -17.70 -1.98
CA GLU A 175 -10.00 -17.64 -2.86
C GLU A 175 -10.77 -16.33 -2.73
N ARG A 176 -10.87 -15.80 -1.52
CA ARG A 176 -11.53 -14.52 -1.26
C ARG A 176 -10.67 -13.33 -1.71
N ARG A 177 -9.36 -13.37 -1.48
CA ARG A 177 -8.44 -12.25 -1.75
C ARG A 177 -7.96 -12.20 -3.20
N SER A 178 -7.93 -13.32 -3.92
CA SER A 178 -7.62 -13.37 -5.36
C SER A 178 -8.62 -12.57 -6.20
N LYS A 179 -9.86 -12.48 -5.73
CA LYS A 179 -10.97 -11.71 -6.34
C LYS A 179 -10.98 -10.23 -5.92
N ARG A 180 -10.01 -9.78 -5.14
CA ARG A 180 -9.88 -8.40 -4.64
C ARG A 180 -8.57 -7.78 -5.10
N ARG A 181 -8.39 -6.48 -4.82
CA ARG A 181 -7.08 -5.84 -4.97
C ARG A 181 -6.08 -6.55 -4.06
N PHE A 182 -4.95 -6.90 -4.61
CA PHE A 182 -3.76 -7.33 -3.88
C PHE A 182 -2.54 -6.78 -4.60
N GLN A 183 -1.44 -6.66 -3.88
CA GLN A 183 -0.18 -6.19 -4.42
C GLN A 183 0.95 -7.10 -3.97
N ILE A 184 2.00 -7.15 -4.76
CA ILE A 184 3.31 -7.64 -4.31
C ILE A 184 4.23 -6.44 -4.26
N ILE A 185 4.72 -6.12 -3.07
CA ILE A 185 5.64 -5.02 -2.84
C ILE A 185 6.90 -5.60 -2.20
N ASN A 186 8.05 -5.31 -2.82
CA ASN A 186 9.34 -5.58 -2.24
C ASN A 186 9.76 -4.40 -1.35
N VAL A 187 10.39 -4.70 -0.22
CA VAL A 187 11.04 -3.71 0.64
C VAL A 187 12.54 -3.95 0.54
N TRP A 188 13.23 -3.05 -0.15
CA TRP A 188 14.66 -3.11 -0.35
C TRP A 188 15.37 -2.13 0.59
N ARG A 189 16.38 -2.62 1.31
CA ARG A 189 17.13 -1.84 2.30
C ARG A 189 18.63 -2.11 2.18
N PRO A 190 19.48 -1.07 2.16
CA PRO A 190 20.92 -1.18 2.38
C PRO A 190 21.22 -1.66 3.81
N ILE A 191 22.13 -2.62 3.95
CA ILE A 191 22.57 -3.13 5.25
C ILE A 191 24.07 -2.85 5.41
N GLY A 192 24.51 -2.56 6.63
CA GLY A 192 25.89 -2.24 6.98
C GLY A 192 26.43 -0.88 6.51
N ALA A 193 26.01 -0.36 5.35
CA ALA A 193 26.43 0.95 4.85
C ALA A 193 25.42 1.56 3.84
N PRO A 194 25.43 2.90 3.65
CA PRO A 194 24.63 3.52 2.59
C PRO A 194 24.99 3.00 1.20
N ALA A 195 23.97 2.84 0.36
CA ALA A 195 24.11 2.28 -0.98
C ALA A 195 24.62 3.32 -1.99
N TYR A 196 25.94 3.54 -1.98
CA TYR A 196 26.66 4.27 -3.03
C TYR A 196 27.14 3.35 -4.15
N ASP A 197 27.62 2.16 -3.80
CA ASP A 197 28.02 1.14 -4.76
C ASP A 197 26.80 0.33 -5.22
N MET A 198 26.70 0.12 -6.54
CA MET A 198 25.63 -0.66 -7.19
C MET A 198 24.19 -0.27 -6.75
N PRO A 199 23.78 1.01 -6.71
CA PRO A 199 22.43 1.38 -6.25
C PRO A 199 21.31 0.81 -7.13
N LEU A 200 20.06 0.93 -6.67
CA LEU A 200 18.89 0.53 -7.45
C LEU A 200 18.44 1.65 -8.39
N ALA A 201 18.31 1.32 -9.67
CA ALA A 201 17.52 2.10 -10.61
C ALA A 201 16.09 1.55 -10.64
N LEU A 202 15.11 2.46 -10.61
CA LEU A 202 13.67 2.17 -10.62
C LEU A 202 13.05 2.96 -11.77
N ALA A 203 12.37 2.27 -12.70
CA ALA A 203 11.65 2.94 -13.77
C ALA A 203 10.28 3.41 -13.29
N ASP A 204 9.84 4.59 -13.70
CA ASP A 204 8.44 4.99 -13.53
C ASP A 204 7.55 4.05 -14.35
N GLY A 205 6.77 3.23 -13.65
CA GLY A 205 5.93 2.22 -14.27
C GLY A 205 4.85 2.78 -15.19
N ARG A 206 4.54 4.08 -15.13
CA ARG A 206 3.63 4.76 -16.08
C ARG A 206 4.23 4.90 -17.47
N THR A 207 5.56 4.88 -17.57
CA THR A 207 6.30 4.92 -18.85
C THR A 207 6.46 3.54 -19.50
N VAL A 208 6.05 2.48 -18.80
CA VAL A 208 6.21 1.09 -19.24
C VAL A 208 5.02 0.64 -20.06
N LYS A 209 5.25 0.35 -21.34
CA LYS A 209 4.19 -0.14 -22.23
C LYS A 209 3.98 -1.64 -22.03
N PRO A 210 2.72 -2.14 -22.05
CA PRO A 210 2.43 -3.57 -21.93
C PRO A 210 3.19 -4.45 -22.92
N GLY A 211 3.44 -3.95 -24.14
CA GLY A 211 4.18 -4.68 -25.19
C GLY A 211 5.67 -4.86 -24.94
N ASN A 212 6.25 -4.21 -23.92
CA ASN A 212 7.65 -4.36 -23.56
C ASN A 212 7.89 -5.32 -22.38
N LEU A 213 6.82 -5.92 -21.84
CA LEU A 213 6.89 -6.90 -20.77
C LEU A 213 6.97 -8.31 -21.38
N VAL A 214 8.09 -8.99 -21.15
CA VAL A 214 8.34 -10.32 -21.72
C VAL A 214 8.39 -11.37 -20.60
N PRO A 215 7.34 -12.19 -20.44
CA PRO A 215 7.35 -13.29 -19.48
C PRO A 215 8.53 -14.25 -19.71
N SER A 216 9.30 -14.49 -18.65
CA SER A 216 10.44 -15.40 -18.66
C SER A 216 10.30 -16.46 -17.59
N THR A 217 10.44 -17.72 -17.99
CA THR A 217 10.40 -18.87 -17.08
C THR A 217 11.63 -18.85 -16.17
N LEU A 218 11.40 -18.88 -14.86
CA LEU A 218 12.45 -19.05 -13.86
C LEU A 218 12.43 -20.50 -13.38
N ARG A 219 13.36 -21.32 -13.84
CA ARG A 219 13.41 -22.76 -13.57
C ARG A 219 14.07 -23.05 -12.22
N TYR A 220 13.35 -23.73 -11.34
CA TYR A 220 13.83 -24.32 -10.10
C TYR A 220 14.01 -25.84 -10.30
N PRO A 221 14.76 -26.53 -9.41
CA PRO A 221 14.87 -27.99 -9.48
C PRO A 221 13.53 -28.72 -9.38
N ASP A 222 12.57 -28.16 -8.64
CA ASP A 222 11.29 -28.77 -8.29
C ASP A 222 10.09 -28.19 -9.05
N ARG A 223 10.23 -27.02 -9.70
CA ARG A 223 9.12 -26.31 -10.35
C ARG A 223 9.59 -25.21 -11.31
N ASP A 224 8.66 -24.70 -12.09
CA ASP A 224 8.84 -23.43 -12.79
C ASP A 224 8.16 -22.29 -12.03
N GLY A 225 8.87 -21.18 -11.93
CA GLY A 225 8.32 -19.86 -11.64
C GLY A 225 8.36 -18.98 -12.89
N GLU A 226 7.97 -17.72 -12.74
CA GLU A 226 7.97 -16.77 -13.84
C GLU A 226 8.31 -15.37 -13.34
N THR A 227 9.07 -14.65 -14.15
CA THR A 227 9.46 -13.24 -13.97
C THR A 227 9.18 -12.49 -15.28
N MET A 228 9.34 -11.17 -15.32
CA MET A 228 9.31 -10.43 -16.58
C MET A 228 10.67 -9.83 -16.89
N LEU A 229 11.16 -10.14 -18.07
CA LEU A 229 12.19 -9.38 -18.74
C LEU A 229 11.57 -8.16 -19.43
N ILE A 230 12.39 -7.16 -19.70
CA ILE A 230 11.93 -5.87 -20.22
C ILE A 230 12.68 -5.57 -21.51
N ASP A 231 11.93 -5.33 -22.58
CA ASP A 231 12.47 -4.79 -23.83
C ASP A 231 12.86 -3.33 -23.63
N TYR A 232 13.92 -2.90 -24.33
CA TYR A 232 14.33 -1.51 -24.30
C TYR A 232 13.26 -0.58 -24.89
N SER A 233 13.08 0.58 -24.24
CA SER A 233 12.34 1.71 -24.77
C SER A 233 13.07 3.00 -24.39
N PRO A 234 13.21 3.97 -25.31
CA PRO A 234 13.78 5.28 -24.99
C PRO A 234 12.83 6.14 -24.12
N GLU A 235 11.57 5.73 -23.94
CA GLU A 235 10.58 6.47 -23.15
C GLU A 235 10.68 6.18 -21.64
N TYR A 236 11.47 5.19 -21.23
CA TYR A 236 11.59 4.86 -19.81
C TYR A 236 12.26 5.98 -19.03
N GLU A 237 11.56 6.47 -18.02
CA GLU A 237 12.11 7.40 -17.05
C GLU A 237 12.65 6.63 -15.84
N TRP A 238 13.95 6.78 -15.59
CA TRP A 238 14.65 6.08 -14.52
C TRP A 238 14.99 7.01 -13.37
N TYR A 239 14.85 6.48 -12.17
CA TYR A 239 15.09 7.19 -10.92
C TYR A 239 15.92 6.35 -9.96
N TYR A 240 16.70 7.01 -9.11
CA TYR A 240 17.37 6.39 -7.97
C TYR A 240 17.54 7.39 -6.84
N VAL A 241 17.89 6.91 -5.66
CA VAL A 241 18.31 7.75 -4.55
C VAL A 241 19.77 7.43 -4.25
N ARG A 242 20.64 8.41 -4.47
CA ARG A 242 22.08 8.23 -4.23
C ARG A 242 22.35 8.10 -2.73
N GLY A 243 23.15 7.09 -2.38
CA GLY A 243 23.52 6.84 -0.99
C GLY A 243 22.32 6.56 -0.09
N LEU A 244 21.32 5.78 -0.54
CA LEU A 244 20.20 5.36 0.31
C LEU A 244 20.74 4.81 1.62
N GLY A 245 20.29 5.35 2.75
CA GLY A 245 20.78 5.07 4.08
C GLY A 245 20.26 3.74 4.63
N VAL A 246 20.90 3.25 5.70
CA VAL A 246 20.47 2.03 6.39
C VAL A 246 19.18 2.24 7.21
N ASP A 247 18.85 3.49 7.55
CA ASP A 247 17.59 3.89 8.17
C ASP A 247 16.50 4.24 7.14
N GLU A 248 16.78 4.07 5.85
CA GLU A 248 15.87 4.29 4.73
C GLU A 248 15.55 2.96 4.03
N ALA A 249 14.40 2.89 3.36
CA ALA A 249 14.02 1.74 2.55
C ALA A 249 13.33 2.20 1.26
N ALA A 250 13.50 1.42 0.19
CA ALA A 250 12.75 1.55 -1.04
C ALA A 250 11.61 0.54 -1.05
N LEU A 251 10.38 1.01 -1.28
CA LEU A 251 9.21 0.19 -1.56
C LEU A 251 9.09 0.06 -3.08
N ILE A 252 9.04 -1.18 -3.59
CA ILE A 252 9.05 -1.46 -5.03
C ILE A 252 7.81 -2.30 -5.35
N LYS A 253 6.87 -1.75 -6.11
CA LYS A 253 5.69 -2.47 -6.58
C LYS A 253 6.10 -3.45 -7.68
N CYS A 254 6.12 -4.73 -7.35
CA CYS A 254 6.35 -5.81 -8.29
C CYS A 254 5.06 -6.23 -9.00
N TYR A 255 3.90 -6.04 -8.37
CA TYR A 255 2.59 -6.26 -8.99
C TYR A 255 1.48 -5.50 -8.27
N ASP A 256 0.50 -5.01 -9.01
CA ASP A 256 -0.81 -4.58 -8.50
C ASP A 256 -1.91 -5.23 -9.34
N SER A 257 -2.82 -5.97 -8.71
CA SER A 257 -3.93 -6.61 -9.42
C SER A 257 -4.99 -5.62 -9.88
N ALA A 258 -5.04 -4.44 -9.26
CA ALA A 258 -5.98 -3.38 -9.60
C ALA A 258 -5.32 -2.00 -9.35
N PRO A 259 -4.36 -1.58 -10.19
CA PRO A 259 -3.74 -0.27 -10.07
C PRO A 259 -4.79 0.84 -10.24
N GLN A 260 -4.49 2.02 -9.67
CA GLN A 260 -5.29 3.22 -9.90
C GLN A 260 -5.24 3.61 -11.38
N GLU A 261 -6.25 4.34 -11.85
CA GLU A 261 -6.24 4.86 -13.22
C GLU A 261 -5.02 5.77 -13.43
N GLY A 262 -4.25 5.52 -14.50
CA GLY A 262 -2.98 6.21 -14.75
C GLY A 262 -1.84 5.83 -13.78
N GLY A 263 -2.05 4.89 -12.86
CA GLY A 263 -1.05 4.39 -11.93
C GLY A 263 -0.24 3.21 -12.47
N SER A 264 0.94 3.02 -11.90
CA SER A 264 1.83 1.91 -12.25
C SER A 264 1.28 0.56 -11.77
N LYS A 265 1.36 -0.43 -12.67
CA LYS A 265 1.08 -1.85 -12.35
C LYS A 265 2.33 -2.62 -11.90
N PHE A 266 3.51 -2.19 -12.35
CA PHE A 266 4.79 -2.85 -12.14
C PHE A 266 5.92 -1.81 -12.13
N THR A 267 7.03 -2.13 -11.48
CA THR A 267 8.23 -1.27 -11.48
C THR A 267 9.41 -2.06 -12.02
N PRO A 268 9.82 -1.86 -13.28
CA PRO A 268 11.10 -2.35 -13.75
C PRO A 268 12.23 -1.79 -12.91
N HIS A 269 13.15 -2.67 -12.52
CA HIS A 269 14.25 -2.28 -11.65
C HIS A 269 15.51 -3.07 -11.96
N THR A 270 16.65 -2.50 -11.57
CA THR A 270 17.96 -3.10 -11.78
C THR A 270 19.01 -2.51 -10.85
N ALA A 271 20.07 -3.26 -10.57
CA ALA A 271 21.29 -2.68 -10.02
C ALA A 271 22.13 -2.08 -11.15
N PHE A 272 22.81 -0.97 -10.91
CA PHE A 272 23.68 -0.37 -11.92
C PHE A 272 24.97 0.17 -11.31
N GLU A 273 26.03 0.23 -12.10
CA GLU A 273 27.29 0.85 -11.69
C GLU A 273 27.16 2.37 -11.78
N ASP A 274 27.14 3.06 -10.63
CA ASP A 274 27.15 4.53 -10.59
C ASP A 274 28.59 5.02 -10.85
N PRO A 275 28.84 5.74 -11.98
CA PRO A 275 30.18 6.23 -12.31
C PRO A 275 30.68 7.31 -11.34
N THR A 276 29.81 7.82 -10.47
CA THR A 276 30.10 8.80 -9.43
C THR A 276 30.25 8.17 -8.04
N THR A 277 30.34 6.84 -7.95
CA THR A 277 30.57 6.12 -6.69
C THR A 277 31.85 6.66 -6.02
N PRO A 278 31.78 7.18 -4.78
CA PRO A 278 32.96 7.67 -4.08
C PRO A 278 33.95 6.55 -3.78
N GLU A 279 35.26 6.84 -3.78
CA GLU A 279 36.31 5.84 -3.50
C GLU A 279 36.18 5.17 -2.12
N TRP A 280 35.65 5.90 -1.14
CA TRP A 280 35.42 5.39 0.22
C TRP A 280 34.14 4.57 0.35
N ALA A 281 33.31 4.48 -0.70
CA ALA A 281 32.07 3.73 -0.66
C ALA A 281 32.36 2.24 -0.41
N LYS A 282 31.66 1.66 0.57
CA LYS A 282 31.75 0.23 0.83
C LYS A 282 31.00 -0.55 -0.27
N PRO A 283 31.46 -1.76 -0.61
CA PRO A 283 30.71 -2.65 -1.51
C PRO A 283 29.28 -2.87 -1.01
N ARG A 284 28.32 -2.89 -1.94
CA ARG A 284 26.90 -2.98 -1.62
C ARG A 284 26.58 -4.21 -0.79
N GLN A 285 25.86 -4.01 0.30
CA GLN A 285 25.10 -5.06 0.97
C GLN A 285 23.66 -4.60 1.11
N SER A 286 22.71 -5.47 0.83
CA SER A 286 21.29 -5.14 0.90
C SER A 286 20.44 -6.35 1.23
N ILE A 287 19.33 -6.12 1.91
CA ILE A 287 18.25 -7.09 2.10
C ILE A 287 17.02 -6.65 1.31
N GLU A 288 16.31 -7.60 0.72
CA GLU A 288 15.05 -7.41 0.04
C GLU A 288 14.02 -8.40 0.60
N LEU A 289 12.92 -7.89 1.16
CA LEU A 289 11.77 -8.71 1.58
C LEU A 289 10.70 -8.63 0.52
N ARG A 290 10.11 -9.76 0.15
CA ARG A 290 8.99 -9.82 -0.78
C ARG A 290 7.70 -10.07 0.00
N ALA A 291 6.74 -9.17 -0.14
CA ALA A 291 5.51 -9.19 0.63
C ALA A 291 4.28 -9.25 -0.27
N LEU A 292 3.33 -10.13 0.09
CA LEU A 292 1.97 -10.09 -0.44
C LEU A 292 1.13 -9.17 0.44
N ASN A 293 0.62 -8.10 -0.14
CA ASN A 293 -0.23 -7.12 0.52
C ASN A 293 -1.67 -7.34 0.07
N ALA A 294 -2.55 -7.63 1.04
CA ALA A 294 -3.94 -7.92 0.80
C ALA A 294 -4.86 -6.89 1.44
N TYR A 295 -5.92 -6.55 0.71
CA TYR A 295 -6.84 -5.50 1.06
C TYR A 295 -8.22 -6.06 1.43
N GLN A 296 -8.86 -5.44 2.41
CA GLN A 296 -10.18 -5.89 2.87
C GLN A 296 -11.30 -5.44 1.92
N TYR A 297 -11.18 -4.27 1.30
CA TYR A 297 -12.26 -3.66 0.54
C TYR A 297 -11.97 -3.61 -0.97
N ALA A 298 -13.04 -3.55 -1.77
CA ALA A 298 -12.95 -3.29 -3.20
C ALA A 298 -12.38 -1.89 -3.47
N ARG A 299 -11.78 -1.71 -4.66
CA ARG A 299 -11.03 -0.52 -5.09
C ARG A 299 -11.76 0.80 -4.83
N GLU A 300 -13.06 0.85 -5.12
CA GLU A 300 -13.91 2.03 -4.98
C GLU A 300 -13.95 2.56 -3.54
N TYR A 301 -13.94 1.66 -2.56
CA TYR A 301 -13.95 2.04 -1.15
C TYR A 301 -12.61 2.60 -0.67
N LEU A 302 -11.49 2.05 -1.14
CA LEU A 302 -10.15 2.51 -0.73
C LEU A 302 -9.82 3.89 -1.30
N ALA A 303 -10.20 4.15 -2.55
CA ALA A 303 -10.01 5.44 -3.18
C ALA A 303 -10.79 6.55 -2.45
N GLU A 304 -12.04 6.29 -2.07
CA GLU A 304 -12.85 7.25 -1.33
C GLU A 304 -12.40 7.43 0.12
N ARG A 305 -11.99 6.35 0.79
CA ARG A 305 -11.39 6.44 2.12
C ARG A 305 -10.11 7.28 2.12
N HIS A 306 -9.22 7.09 1.15
CA HIS A 306 -7.97 7.84 1.08
C HIS A 306 -8.21 9.33 0.79
N LYS A 307 -9.17 9.66 -0.10
CA LYS A 307 -9.62 11.05 -0.31
C LYS A 307 -10.14 11.67 0.98
N LEU A 308 -10.96 10.94 1.75
CA LEU A 308 -11.46 11.40 3.05
C LEU A 308 -10.35 11.56 4.07
N GLU A 309 -9.39 10.63 4.16
CA GLU A 309 -8.24 10.73 5.07
C GLU A 309 -7.36 11.94 4.72
N LEU A 310 -7.13 12.23 3.44
CA LEU A 310 -6.43 13.44 3.00
C LEU A 310 -7.19 14.72 3.34
N LEU A 311 -8.53 14.71 3.21
CA LEU A 311 -9.38 15.84 3.58
C LEU A 311 -9.47 16.06 5.11
N LEU A 312 -9.30 14.99 5.88
CA LEU A 312 -9.36 14.99 7.35
C LEU A 312 -7.98 15.17 8.01
N ARG A 313 -6.88 15.17 7.24
CA ARG A 313 -5.55 15.47 7.78
C ARG A 313 -5.54 16.91 8.33
N PRO A 314 -5.16 17.12 9.59
CA PRO A 314 -4.93 18.45 10.12
C PRO A 314 -3.84 19.14 9.28
N SER A 315 -4.13 20.32 8.77
CA SER A 315 -3.20 21.09 7.94
C SER A 315 -2.24 21.86 8.86
N VAL A 316 -0.96 21.42 8.91
CA VAL A 316 0.25 22.18 9.32
C VAL A 316 0.34 22.63 10.81
N PRO A 317 1.54 22.69 11.41
CA PRO A 317 1.70 22.99 12.84
C PRO A 317 1.34 24.43 13.16
N LEU A 318 0.64 24.65 14.28
CA LEU A 318 0.49 25.96 14.89
C LEU A 318 1.89 26.50 15.22
N GLY A 319 2.27 27.61 14.58
CA GLY A 319 3.48 28.34 14.91
C GLY A 319 3.47 28.83 16.36
N ASP A 320 4.66 28.91 16.95
CA ASP A 320 4.90 29.30 18.34
C ASP A 320 4.13 30.58 18.69
N GLY A 321 3.16 30.48 19.60
CA GLY A 321 2.50 31.66 20.19
C GLY A 321 1.02 31.55 20.53
N VAL A 322 0.31 30.46 20.23
CA VAL A 322 -1.09 30.30 20.66
C VAL A 322 -1.22 29.07 21.54
N SER A 323 -1.52 29.32 22.82
CA SER A 323 -1.85 28.30 23.81
C SER A 323 -2.92 27.36 23.27
N SER A 324 -2.60 26.08 23.21
CA SER A 324 -3.53 25.00 22.92
C SER A 324 -4.36 24.71 24.16
N GLU A 325 -5.56 25.27 24.26
CA GLU A 325 -6.59 24.61 25.05
C GLU A 325 -7.35 23.62 24.15
N PRO A 326 -7.49 22.35 24.57
CA PRO A 326 -8.37 21.43 23.88
C PRO A 326 -9.81 21.95 23.98
N VAL A 327 -10.51 22.04 22.86
CA VAL A 327 -11.96 22.27 22.86
C VAL A 327 -12.62 21.03 23.47
N ILE A 328 -12.80 21.05 24.79
CA ILE A 328 -13.65 20.11 25.50
C ILE A 328 -15.10 20.52 25.19
N VAL A 329 -15.78 19.73 24.37
CA VAL A 329 -17.23 19.86 24.20
C VAL A 329 -17.89 19.44 25.52
N HIS A 330 -18.39 20.42 26.27
CA HIS A 330 -19.02 20.21 27.58
C HIS A 330 -20.35 19.43 27.42
N PRO A 331 -20.69 18.41 28.24
CA PRO A 331 -21.82 17.50 28.00
C PRO A 331 -23.23 18.07 28.31
N GLN A 332 -23.43 19.39 28.31
CA GLN A 332 -24.67 19.98 28.83
C GLN A 332 -25.86 19.99 27.85
N TYR A 333 -25.75 19.42 26.65
CA TYR A 333 -26.89 19.29 25.71
C TYR A 333 -27.57 17.91 25.70
N LEU A 334 -27.20 17.00 26.62
CA LEU A 334 -27.82 15.66 26.70
C LEU A 334 -28.97 15.54 27.71
N HIS A 335 -29.38 16.62 28.40
CA HIS A 335 -30.47 16.56 29.37
C HIS A 335 -31.43 17.74 29.24
N SER A 336 -32.39 17.64 28.31
CA SER A 336 -33.65 18.37 28.43
C SER A 336 -34.82 17.49 28.02
N ASN A 337 -35.35 16.74 28.98
CA ASN A 337 -36.75 16.32 28.98
C ASN A 337 -37.60 17.59 29.06
N ARG A 338 -38.05 18.12 27.93
CA ARG A 338 -39.20 19.03 27.87
C ARG A 338 -40.25 18.43 26.96
N ALA A 339 -41.36 18.05 27.58
CA ALA A 339 -42.57 17.57 26.94
C ALA A 339 -43.08 18.59 25.91
N LEU A 340 -43.48 18.09 24.73
CA LEU A 340 -44.29 18.83 23.76
C LEU A 340 -45.79 18.61 24.06
N PRO A 341 -46.66 19.60 23.78
CA PRO A 341 -48.02 19.69 24.32
C PRO A 341 -49.03 18.74 23.65
N PRO A 342 -50.17 18.43 24.31
CA PRO A 342 -51.16 17.50 23.80
C PRO A 342 -52.19 18.24 22.91
N PHE A 343 -52.54 17.69 21.75
CA PHE A 343 -53.82 18.04 21.13
C PHE A 343 -54.48 16.83 20.44
N LEU A 344 -55.62 16.48 21.03
CA LEU A 344 -56.80 15.76 20.56
C LEU A 344 -56.73 14.26 20.20
N ALA A 345 -57.29 13.51 21.15
CA ALA A 345 -57.94 12.22 20.97
C ALA A 345 -59.28 12.35 20.23
N ASP A 346 -59.60 11.34 19.41
CA ASP A 346 -60.91 10.71 19.40
C ASP A 346 -60.72 9.25 18.91
N ARG A 347 -60.67 8.28 19.82
CA ARG A 347 -61.69 7.25 20.05
C ARG A 347 -62.44 6.83 18.78
N ASP A 348 -62.14 5.62 18.30
CA ASP A 348 -63.18 4.60 18.43
C ASP A 348 -62.62 3.19 18.62
N ARG A 349 -63.32 2.43 19.46
CA ARG A 349 -62.98 1.10 19.95
C ARG A 349 -63.70 0.06 19.09
N THR A 350 -62.99 -0.99 18.65
CA THR A 350 -63.57 -2.34 18.65
C THR A 350 -62.50 -3.39 18.93
N ARG A 351 -62.75 -4.11 20.03
CA ARG A 351 -62.15 -5.37 20.49
C ARG A 351 -62.49 -6.48 19.49
N ILE A 352 -61.51 -7.28 19.06
CA ILE A 352 -61.65 -8.72 18.80
C ILE A 352 -60.29 -9.40 19.11
N ASP A 353 -60.30 -10.39 20.01
CA ASP A 353 -59.28 -11.42 20.25
C ASP A 353 -60.03 -12.78 20.21
N PRO A 354 -59.39 -13.95 20.04
CA PRO A 354 -58.56 -14.44 18.92
C PRO A 354 -59.18 -15.76 18.35
N PRO A 355 -58.46 -16.54 17.53
CA PRO A 355 -58.22 -17.90 18.04
C PRO A 355 -56.79 -18.40 17.83
N ARG A 356 -56.38 -19.24 18.78
CA ARG A 356 -55.20 -20.10 18.74
C ARG A 356 -55.31 -21.09 17.57
N GLN A 357 -54.26 -21.23 16.79
CA GLN A 357 -53.91 -22.51 16.18
C GLN A 357 -52.39 -22.64 16.04
N SER A 358 -51.89 -23.69 16.69
CA SER A 358 -50.56 -24.26 16.61
C SER A 358 -50.29 -24.79 15.20
N CYS A 359 -49.14 -24.44 14.63
CA CYS A 359 -48.36 -25.31 13.76
C CYS A 359 -46.89 -24.96 13.96
N GLU A 360 -46.17 -25.89 14.60
CA GLU A 360 -44.72 -26.01 14.45
C GLU A 360 -44.39 -26.19 12.96
N GLY A 361 -43.32 -25.54 12.52
CA GLY A 361 -42.84 -25.61 11.15
C GLY A 361 -41.53 -24.85 11.03
N ASP A 362 -40.43 -25.57 11.23
CA ASP A 362 -39.07 -25.15 10.94
C ASP A 362 -38.97 -24.46 9.57
N LEU A 363 -38.51 -23.21 9.58
CA LEU A 363 -37.89 -22.56 8.42
C LEU A 363 -36.64 -21.84 8.91
N GLY A 364 -35.60 -22.64 9.19
CA GLY A 364 -34.22 -22.19 9.11
C GLY A 364 -33.89 -21.82 7.67
N ALA A 365 -34.19 -20.57 7.29
CA ALA A 365 -33.59 -19.96 6.12
C ALA A 365 -32.29 -19.28 6.58
N GLU A 366 -31.17 -20.00 6.53
CA GLU A 366 -29.85 -19.38 6.50
C GLU A 366 -29.85 -18.36 5.35
N ARG A 367 -29.94 -17.08 5.70
CA ARG A 367 -29.77 -16.00 4.73
C ARG A 367 -28.33 -16.06 4.24
N ASP A 368 -28.19 -16.16 2.92
CA ASP A 368 -26.91 -16.15 2.21
C ASP A 368 -26.00 -15.00 2.74
N PRO A 369 -24.82 -15.31 3.30
CA PRO A 369 -23.85 -14.31 3.76
C PRO A 369 -23.42 -13.33 2.66
N PHE A 370 -23.53 -13.71 1.38
CA PHE A 370 -23.22 -12.86 0.24
C PHE A 370 -24.24 -11.73 0.03
N LEU A 371 -25.52 -11.95 0.37
CA LEU A 371 -26.56 -10.91 0.36
C LEU A 371 -26.31 -9.87 1.46
N LEU A 372 -25.94 -10.32 2.66
CA LEU A 372 -25.59 -9.44 3.79
C LEU A 372 -24.33 -8.62 3.53
N LEU A 373 -23.35 -9.15 2.78
CA LEU A 373 -22.14 -8.42 2.42
C LEU A 373 -22.41 -7.33 1.36
N GLY A 374 -23.27 -7.63 0.37
CA GLY A 374 -23.73 -6.66 -0.61
C GLY A 374 -24.54 -5.51 0.01
N GLU A 375 -25.38 -5.82 1.01
CA GLU A 375 -26.10 -4.81 1.80
C GLU A 375 -25.17 -3.96 2.66
N ARG A 376 -24.15 -4.54 3.30
CA ARG A 376 -23.17 -3.79 4.10
C ARG A 376 -22.30 -2.84 3.27
N VAL A 377 -21.93 -3.22 2.05
CA VAL A 377 -21.21 -2.35 1.11
C VAL A 377 -22.10 -1.20 0.64
N ARG A 378 -23.39 -1.45 0.37
CA ARG A 378 -24.36 -0.40 0.03
C ARG A 378 -24.55 0.60 1.18
N VAL A 379 -24.66 0.12 2.42
CA VAL A 379 -24.77 0.99 3.61
C VAL A 379 -23.51 1.86 3.77
N HIS A 380 -22.31 1.31 3.56
CA HIS A 380 -21.07 2.11 3.63
C HIS A 380 -20.96 3.14 2.52
N LEU A 381 -21.35 2.82 1.29
CA LEU A 381 -21.42 3.79 0.18
C LEU A 381 -22.42 4.92 0.48
N VAL A 382 -23.55 4.61 1.12
CA VAL A 382 -24.52 5.63 1.57
C VAL A 382 -23.92 6.53 2.65
N VAL A 383 -23.17 5.97 3.61
CA VAL A 383 -22.46 6.75 4.65
C VAL A 383 -21.40 7.66 4.03
N LEU A 384 -20.62 7.17 3.07
CA LEU A 384 -19.61 7.97 2.35
C LEU A 384 -20.25 9.13 1.59
N ARG A 385 -21.35 8.87 0.88
CA ARG A 385 -22.09 9.91 0.16
C ARG A 385 -22.73 10.93 1.10
N ALA A 386 -23.17 10.52 2.28
CA ALA A 386 -23.63 11.42 3.34
C ALA A 386 -22.50 12.30 3.89
N LEU A 387 -21.27 11.77 3.99
CA LEU A 387 -20.09 12.54 4.40
C LEU A 387 -19.64 13.54 3.33
N GLU A 388 -19.73 13.19 2.03
CA GLU A 388 -19.49 14.13 0.93
C GLU A 388 -20.49 15.29 0.96
N VAL A 389 -21.78 15.00 1.13
CA VAL A 389 -22.82 16.03 1.26
C VAL A 389 -22.57 16.92 2.49
N ARG A 390 -22.12 16.34 3.61
CA ARG A 390 -21.73 17.11 4.81
C ARG A 390 -20.54 18.03 4.54
N LEU A 391 -19.54 17.58 3.79
CA LEU A 391 -18.36 18.38 3.44
C LEU A 391 -18.70 19.54 2.51
N GLU A 392 -19.56 19.32 1.51
CA GLU A 392 -20.05 20.38 0.62
C GLU A 392 -20.93 21.39 1.36
N LEU A 393 -21.75 20.95 2.31
CA LEU A 393 -22.49 21.84 3.21
C LEU A 393 -21.55 22.69 4.09
N LEU A 394 -20.51 22.07 4.66
CA LEU A 394 -19.50 22.80 5.46
C LEU A 394 -18.69 23.79 4.61
N ARG A 395 -18.42 23.47 3.33
CA ARG A 395 -17.80 24.40 2.36
C ARG A 395 -18.73 25.56 2.04
N ALA A 396 -20.01 25.31 1.78
CA ALA A 396 -21.01 26.34 1.52
C ALA A 396 -21.15 27.32 2.71
N VAL A 397 -21.14 26.78 3.95
CA VAL A 397 -21.16 27.58 5.18
C VAL A 397 -19.87 28.40 5.34
N ARG A 398 -18.70 27.82 5.04
CA ARG A 398 -17.40 28.51 5.13
C ARG A 398 -17.22 29.62 4.07
N LEU A 399 -17.91 29.50 2.94
CA LEU A 399 -17.93 30.51 1.85
C LEU A 399 -18.96 31.63 2.07
N GLY A 400 -19.66 31.65 3.21
CA GLY A 400 -20.57 32.76 3.57
C GLY A 400 -21.86 32.80 2.75
N VAL A 401 -22.27 31.69 2.15
CA VAL A 401 -23.59 31.60 1.51
C VAL A 401 -24.64 31.49 2.61
N GLY A 402 -25.40 32.57 2.83
CA GLY A 402 -26.44 32.63 3.85
C GLY A 402 -27.46 31.51 3.68
N ALA A 403 -27.86 30.87 4.79
CA ALA A 403 -28.74 29.71 4.86
C ALA A 403 -30.18 29.94 4.35
N GLU A 404 -30.50 31.13 3.82
CA GLU A 404 -31.84 31.50 3.36
C GLU A 404 -32.04 31.35 1.84
N GLY A 405 -31.02 30.90 1.09
CA GLY A 405 -31.08 30.77 -0.37
C GLY A 405 -31.00 29.35 -0.95
N LEU A 406 -30.83 28.31 -0.14
CA LEU A 406 -30.63 26.95 -0.65
C LEU A 406 -31.98 26.20 -0.79
N PRO A 407 -32.33 25.70 -1.98
CA PRO A 407 -33.40 24.72 -2.12
C PRO A 407 -32.97 23.46 -1.35
N GLY A 408 -33.65 23.14 -0.24
CA GLY A 408 -33.37 21.92 0.51
C GLY A 408 -33.06 22.08 2.00
N ALA A 409 -33.45 23.15 2.68
CA ALA A 409 -33.36 23.24 4.14
C ALA A 409 -34.00 22.01 4.86
N ARG A 410 -35.05 21.41 4.28
CA ARG A 410 -35.62 20.13 4.74
C ARG A 410 -34.77 18.90 4.42
N ALA A 411 -34.05 18.92 3.29
CA ALA A 411 -33.09 17.86 2.95
C ALA A 411 -31.87 17.87 3.89
N VAL A 412 -31.54 19.05 4.47
CA VAL A 412 -30.54 19.18 5.51
C VAL A 412 -31.00 18.54 6.82
N GLU A 413 -32.24 18.80 7.27
CA GLU A 413 -32.83 18.10 8.43
C GLU A 413 -32.91 16.58 8.21
N ASP A 414 -33.36 16.14 7.04
CA ASP A 414 -33.45 14.72 6.68
C ASP A 414 -32.06 14.05 6.66
N ALA A 415 -31.01 14.76 6.20
CA ALA A 415 -29.63 14.29 6.21
C ALA A 415 -29.05 14.20 7.63
N PHE A 416 -29.38 15.14 8.53
CA PHE A 416 -28.99 15.07 9.94
C PHE A 416 -29.63 13.89 10.67
N ILE A 417 -30.91 13.60 10.38
CA ILE A 417 -31.62 12.44 10.93
C ILE A 417 -31.01 11.14 10.40
N LEU A 418 -30.71 11.06 9.09
CA LEU A 418 -30.06 9.89 8.49
C LEU A 418 -28.67 9.63 9.11
N LEU A 419 -27.88 10.70 9.30
CA LEU A 419 -26.54 10.63 9.88
C LEU A 419 -26.60 10.20 11.36
N ALA A 420 -27.56 10.69 12.14
CA ALA A 420 -27.74 10.31 13.54
C ALA A 420 -28.16 8.84 13.71
N VAL A 421 -29.03 8.33 12.83
CA VAL A 421 -29.45 6.93 12.81
C VAL A 421 -28.30 6.01 12.36
N LEU A 422 -27.53 6.42 11.36
CA LEU A 422 -26.37 5.66 10.86
C LEU A 422 -25.21 5.60 11.85
N MET A 423 -24.90 6.71 12.55
CA MET A 423 -23.85 6.75 13.56
C MET A 423 -24.16 5.80 14.73
N ARG A 424 -25.41 5.74 15.18
CA ARG A 424 -25.83 4.80 16.26
C ARG A 424 -25.81 3.33 15.83
N ALA A 425 -26.07 3.05 14.55
CA ALA A 425 -25.98 1.71 13.99
C ALA A 425 -24.52 1.22 13.85
N VAL A 426 -23.58 2.13 13.58
CA VAL A 426 -22.12 1.83 13.52
C VAL A 426 -21.55 1.56 14.92
N GLU A 427 -22.12 2.16 15.97
CA GLU A 427 -21.74 1.92 17.38
C GLU A 427 -22.29 0.60 17.97
N GLY A 428 -22.93 -0.25 17.15
CA GLY A 428 -23.37 -1.59 17.57
C GLY A 428 -24.69 -1.62 18.36
N ASN A 429 -25.40 -0.50 18.49
CA ASN A 429 -26.76 -0.50 19.02
C ASN A 429 -27.77 -0.84 17.91
N VAL A 430 -28.61 -1.84 18.17
CA VAL A 430 -29.66 -2.33 17.27
C VAL A 430 -30.44 -1.17 16.66
N VAL A 431 -30.66 -1.22 15.34
CA VAL A 431 -31.47 -0.28 14.55
C VAL A 431 -32.67 0.17 15.37
N GLY A 432 -32.75 1.47 15.62
CA GLY A 432 -33.55 2.12 16.68
C GLY A 432 -35.03 1.73 16.82
N THR A 433 -35.71 2.44 17.71
CA THR A 433 -37.12 2.22 18.06
C THR A 433 -38.02 2.06 16.82
N ARG A 434 -39.15 1.36 16.94
CA ARG A 434 -40.13 1.16 15.83
C ARG A 434 -40.54 2.48 15.14
N LEU A 435 -40.46 3.61 15.85
CA LEU A 435 -40.73 4.93 15.31
C LEU A 435 -39.63 5.39 14.33
N GLU A 436 -38.36 5.19 14.70
CA GLU A 436 -37.20 5.55 13.89
C GLU A 436 -37.09 4.66 12.64
N GLN A 437 -37.40 3.36 12.76
CA GLN A 437 -37.49 2.45 11.61
C GLN A 437 -38.59 2.89 10.62
N ARG A 438 -39.72 3.39 11.14
CA ARG A 438 -40.83 3.88 10.32
C ARG A 438 -40.50 5.20 9.63
N GLN A 439 -39.76 6.09 10.29
CA GLN A 439 -39.26 7.34 9.71
C GLN A 439 -38.21 7.08 8.62
N LEU A 440 -37.29 6.13 8.85
CA LEU A 440 -36.30 5.72 7.84
C LEU A 440 -36.96 5.09 6.61
N ALA A 441 -37.96 4.22 6.81
CA ALA A 441 -38.72 3.63 5.71
C ALA A 441 -39.48 4.68 4.88
N LEU A 442 -40.06 5.70 5.54
CA LEU A 442 -40.74 6.81 4.86
C LEU A 442 -39.76 7.70 4.09
N LEU A 443 -38.54 7.90 4.60
CA LEU A 443 -37.47 8.64 3.92
C LEU A 443 -36.95 7.89 2.69
N LEU A 444 -36.73 6.58 2.80
CA LEU A 444 -36.29 5.74 1.68
C LEU A 444 -37.36 5.68 0.57
N LEU A 445 -38.63 5.49 0.93
CA LEU A 445 -39.75 5.51 -0.02
C LEU A 445 -39.93 6.86 -0.74
N ARG A 446 -39.47 7.96 -0.13
CA ARG A 446 -39.58 9.31 -0.70
C ARG A 446 -38.47 9.63 -1.70
N HIS A 447 -37.30 9.01 -1.54
CA HIS A 447 -36.11 9.33 -2.32
C HIS A 447 -35.71 8.28 -3.35
N GLY A 448 -36.47 7.17 -3.44
CA GLY A 448 -36.31 6.13 -4.47
C GLY A 448 -35.47 4.96 -4.01
#